data_AF-A0A940Z1N9-F1
#
_entry.id   AF-A0A940Z1N9-F1
#
_cell.length_a   1.000
_cell.length_b   1.000
_cell.length_c   1.000
_cell.angle_alpha   90.00
_cell.angle_beta   90.00
_cell.angle_gamma   90.00
#
_symmetry.space_group_name_H-M   'P 1'
#
loop_
_entity.id
_entity.type
_entity.pdbx_description
1 polymer ?
#
loop_
_entity_poly.entity_id
_entity_poly.type
_entity_poly.pdbx_seq_one_letter_code
_entity_poly.pdbx_strand_id
1 'polypeptide(L)'
;MAVTKDNFLKYLSDIAAQATSYHNHKETIAWAAILLYFVLMIEVVKSLRSGPLVATFFILGAFIIVIYILRYQYRLRKEAANLIGALQKETKQFSKSDYGLTGQYPYILPNVLLNMMKEMDQVGHKPRIGLEKGSYLLVTFGFIITLVITWSAILEVIWSDIQLRLADYLF
;
A
#
# COMPACT_ATOMS: atom_id res chain seq x y z
N MET A 1 -17.24 32.22 21.33
CA MET A 1 -15.88 32.26 21.90
C MET A 1 -14.93 32.73 20.81
N ALA A 2 -14.14 33.78 21.08
CA ALA A 2 -13.11 34.23 20.14
C ALA A 2 -12.06 33.11 19.99
N VAL A 3 -11.86 32.62 18.77
CA VAL A 3 -10.78 31.68 18.47
C VAL A 3 -9.48 32.48 18.55
N THR A 4 -8.68 32.25 19.60
CA THR A 4 -7.34 32.84 19.71
C THR A 4 -6.39 32.18 18.71
N LYS A 5 -5.35 32.91 18.28
CA LYS A 5 -4.32 32.42 17.35
C LYS A 5 -3.76 31.08 17.82
N ASP A 6 -3.50 30.96 19.12
CA ASP A 6 -2.95 29.75 19.73
C ASP A 6 -3.93 28.57 19.68
N ASN A 7 -5.22 28.80 19.89
CA ASN A 7 -6.24 27.76 19.79
C ASN A 7 -6.36 27.24 18.35
N PHE A 8 -6.21 28.11 17.35
CA PHE A 8 -6.25 27.72 15.95
C PHE A 8 -5.00 26.97 15.50
N LEU A 9 -3.81 27.42 15.91
CA LEU A 9 -2.55 26.72 15.64
C LEU A 9 -2.53 25.34 16.30
N LYS A 10 -3.05 25.24 17.52
CA LYS A 10 -3.21 23.95 18.21
C LYS A 10 -4.17 23.04 17.45
N TYR A 11 -5.32 23.54 17.01
CA TYR A 11 -6.28 22.78 16.20
C TYR A 11 -5.66 22.23 14.90
N LEU A 12 -4.90 23.05 14.15
CA LEU A 12 -4.20 22.59 12.94
C LEU A 12 -3.12 21.54 13.24
N SER A 13 -2.38 21.73 14.33
CA SER A 13 -1.38 20.76 14.80
C SER A 13 -2.02 19.43 15.19
N ASP A 14 -3.14 19.45 15.90
CA ASP A 14 -3.87 18.26 16.33
C ASP A 14 -4.43 17.48 15.14
N ILE A 15 -4.97 18.17 14.12
CA ILE A 15 -5.41 17.54 12.87
C ILE A 15 -4.23 16.90 12.13
N ALA A 16 -3.10 17.60 12.02
CA ALA A 16 -1.92 17.06 11.37
C ALA A 16 -1.37 15.82 12.09
N ALA A 17 -1.36 15.84 13.42
CA ALA A 17 -0.95 14.71 14.24
C ALA A 17 -1.90 13.51 14.09
N GLN A 18 -3.22 13.76 14.10
CA GLN A 18 -4.22 12.73 13.92
C GLN A 18 -4.16 12.11 12.52
N ALA A 19 -4.01 12.92 11.47
CA ALA A 19 -3.83 12.45 10.10
C ALA A 19 -2.56 11.58 9.95
N THR A 20 -1.46 11.99 10.59
CA THR A 20 -0.20 11.23 10.60
C THR A 20 -0.34 9.89 11.33
N SER A 21 -0.96 9.88 12.52
CA SER A 21 -1.19 8.66 13.29
C SER A 21 -2.08 7.66 12.55
N TYR A 22 -3.18 8.15 11.98
CA TYR A 22 -4.10 7.33 11.19
C TYR A 22 -3.44 6.73 9.95
N HIS A 23 -2.57 7.51 9.29
CA HIS A 23 -1.80 7.05 8.15
C HIS A 23 -0.81 5.95 8.53
N ASN A 24 -0.05 6.13 9.61
CA ASN A 24 0.90 5.12 10.10
C ASN A 24 0.18 3.81 10.45
N HIS A 25 -0.98 3.86 11.09
CA HIS A 25 -1.77 2.67 11.43
C HIS A 25 -2.22 1.91 10.17
N LYS A 26 -2.69 2.62 9.13
CA LYS A 26 -3.07 2.00 7.86
C LYS A 26 -1.90 1.36 7.12
N GLU A 27 -0.74 2.02 7.13
CA GLU A 27 0.48 1.44 6.58
C GLU A 27 0.86 0.14 7.27
N THR A 28 0.82 0.10 8.61
CA THR A 28 1.13 -1.12 9.38
C THR A 28 0.17 -2.26 9.01
N ILE A 29 -1.13 -2.00 8.91
CA ILE A 29 -2.12 -3.00 8.49
C ILE A 29 -1.84 -3.49 7.06
N ALA A 30 -1.46 -2.59 6.15
CA ALA A 30 -1.12 -2.96 4.78
C ALA A 30 0.10 -3.90 4.72
N TRP A 31 1.16 -3.60 5.48
CA TRP A 31 2.33 -4.46 5.60
C TRP A 31 2.01 -5.81 6.24
N ALA A 32 1.13 -5.83 7.25
CA ALA A 32 0.64 -7.07 7.84
C ALA A 32 -0.13 -7.93 6.82
N ALA A 33 -0.95 -7.32 5.96
CA ALA A 33 -1.67 -8.03 4.90
C ALA A 33 -0.72 -8.61 3.83
N ILE A 34 0.35 -7.89 3.49
CA ILE A 34 1.40 -8.38 2.57
C ILE A 34 2.14 -9.58 3.20
N LEU A 35 2.49 -9.51 4.48
CA LEU A 35 3.11 -10.63 5.20
C LEU A 35 2.19 -11.85 5.25
N LEU A 36 0.90 -11.64 5.54
CA LEU A 36 -0.10 -12.70 5.54
C LEU A 36 -0.23 -13.36 4.15
N TYR A 37 -0.15 -12.57 3.07
CA TYR A 37 -0.12 -13.10 1.71
C TYR A 37 1.07 -14.06 1.50
N PHE A 38 2.28 -13.71 1.94
CA PHE A 38 3.44 -14.60 1.80
C PHE A 38 3.24 -15.92 2.57
N VAL A 39 2.69 -15.85 3.78
CA VAL A 39 2.38 -17.05 4.59
C VAL A 39 1.36 -17.93 3.88
N LEU A 40 0.28 -17.35 3.36
CA LEU A 40 -0.75 -18.09 2.63
C LEU A 40 -0.21 -18.71 1.34
N MET A 41 0.68 -18.02 0.62
CA MET A 41 1.31 -18.54 -0.59
C MET A 41 2.17 -19.78 -0.30
N ILE A 42 2.92 -19.78 0.81
CA ILE A 42 3.71 -20.94 1.25
C ILE A 42 2.80 -22.13 1.58
N GLU A 43 1.67 -21.91 2.25
CA GLU A 43 0.71 -22.97 2.57
C GLU A 43 0.00 -23.52 1.33
N VAL A 44 -0.29 -22.69 0.32
CA VAL A 44 -0.87 -23.14 -0.95
C VAL A 44 0.08 -24.07 -1.70
N VAL A 45 1.39 -23.79 -1.68
CA VAL A 45 2.41 -24.69 -2.25
C VAL A 45 2.38 -26.05 -1.57
N LYS A 46 2.18 -26.11 -0.25
CA LYS A 46 2.03 -27.38 0.49
C LYS A 46 0.71 -28.09 0.16
N SER A 47 -0.34 -27.34 -0.18
CA SER A 47 -1.69 -27.84 -0.45
C SER A 47 -1.92 -28.30 -1.90
N LEU A 48 -0.86 -28.53 -2.68
CA LEU A 48 -0.87 -28.98 -4.08
C LEU A 48 -1.66 -30.28 -4.37
N ARG A 49 -2.20 -30.94 -3.33
CA ARG A 49 -3.18 -32.04 -3.45
C ARG A 49 -4.44 -31.68 -4.26
N SER A 50 -4.78 -30.40 -4.36
CA SER A 50 -6.00 -29.93 -5.05
C SER A 50 -5.86 -29.85 -6.59
N GLY A 51 -4.66 -30.10 -7.11
CA GLY A 51 -4.36 -30.07 -8.54
C GLY A 51 -3.65 -28.78 -9.00
N PRO A 52 -2.78 -28.90 -10.01
CA PRO A 52 -1.83 -27.86 -10.44
C PRO A 52 -2.49 -26.59 -10.97
N LEU A 53 -3.60 -26.76 -11.71
CA LEU A 53 -4.33 -25.64 -12.30
C LEU A 53 -5.01 -24.78 -11.25
N VAL A 54 -5.64 -25.41 -10.24
CA VAL A 54 -6.32 -24.69 -9.15
C VAL A 54 -5.32 -23.89 -8.33
N ALA A 55 -4.16 -24.48 -8.01
CA ALA A 55 -3.08 -23.78 -7.32
C ALA A 55 -2.58 -22.57 -8.13
N THR A 56 -2.43 -22.72 -9.44
CA THR A 56 -1.98 -21.62 -10.33
C THR A 56 -3.00 -20.49 -10.36
N PHE A 57 -4.30 -20.77 -10.51
CA PHE A 57 -5.35 -19.75 -10.46
C PHE A 57 -5.40 -19.02 -9.11
N PHE A 58 -5.22 -19.75 -8.01
CA PHE A 58 -5.17 -19.16 -6.68
C PHE A 58 -3.97 -18.21 -6.51
N ILE A 59 -2.77 -18.67 -6.90
CA ILE A 59 -1.54 -17.87 -6.88
C ILE A 59 -1.70 -16.60 -7.72
N LEU A 60 -2.30 -16.71 -8.91
CA LEU A 60 -2.51 -15.59 -9.81
C LEU A 60 -3.56 -14.61 -9.28
N GLY A 61 -4.67 -15.11 -8.73
CA GLY A 61 -5.70 -14.28 -8.09
C GLY A 61 -5.15 -13.52 -6.88
N ALA A 62 -4.39 -14.20 -6.02
CA ALA A 62 -3.76 -13.60 -4.86
C ALA A 62 -2.73 -12.52 -5.25
N PHE A 63 -1.93 -12.76 -6.30
CA PHE A 63 -1.02 -11.76 -6.85
C PHE A 63 -1.75 -10.49 -7.33
N ILE A 64 -2.83 -10.64 -8.10
CA ILE A 64 -3.63 -9.50 -8.57
C ILE A 64 -4.17 -8.69 -7.40
N ILE A 65 -4.70 -9.36 -6.37
CA ILE A 65 -5.24 -8.71 -5.16
C ILE A 65 -4.13 -7.91 -4.45
N VAL A 66 -2.94 -8.49 -4.26
CA VAL A 66 -1.82 -7.79 -3.61
C VAL A 66 -1.38 -6.58 -4.41
N ILE A 67 -1.26 -6.68 -5.74
CA ILE A 67 -0.91 -5.55 -6.59
C ILE A 67 -1.97 -4.45 -6.51
N TYR A 68 -3.26 -4.81 -6.48
CA TYR A 68 -4.34 -3.85 -6.29
C TYR A 68 -4.25 -3.14 -4.94
N ILE A 69 -4.03 -3.88 -3.86
CA ILE A 69 -3.86 -3.33 -2.51
C ILE A 69 -2.65 -2.38 -2.47
N LEU A 70 -1.51 -2.77 -3.03
CA LEU A 70 -0.32 -1.92 -3.11
C LEU A 70 -0.62 -0.61 -3.84
N ARG A 71 -1.26 -0.67 -5.01
CA ARG A 71 -1.68 0.53 -5.76
C ARG A 71 -2.56 1.45 -4.94
N TYR A 72 -3.57 0.88 -4.27
CA TYR A 72 -4.48 1.64 -3.43
C TYR A 72 -3.76 2.30 -2.25
N GLN A 73 -2.85 1.56 -1.60
CA GLN A 73 -2.05 2.07 -0.48
C GLN A 73 -1.10 3.18 -0.90
N TYR A 74 -0.44 3.05 -2.06
CA TYR A 74 0.42 4.11 -2.59
C TYR A 74 -0.36 5.38 -2.94
N ARG A 75 -1.58 5.24 -3.49
CA ARG A 75 -2.47 6.37 -3.73
C ARG A 75 -2.85 7.06 -2.42
N LEU A 76 -3.30 6.30 -1.42
CA LEU A 76 -3.62 6.86 -0.10
C LEU A 76 -2.41 7.54 0.56
N ARG A 77 -1.21 6.96 0.40
CA ARG A 77 0.05 7.55 0.87
C ARG A 77 0.32 8.91 0.23
N LYS A 78 0.08 9.02 -1.07
CA LYS A 78 0.23 10.26 -1.82
C LYS A 78 -0.73 11.33 -1.30
N GLU A 79 -2.01 10.98 -1.17
CA GLU A 79 -3.07 11.87 -0.70
C GLU A 79 -2.81 12.35 0.74
N ALA A 80 -2.47 11.45 1.66
CA ALA A 80 -2.20 11.78 3.06
C ALA A 80 -0.98 12.69 3.21
N ALA A 81 0.08 12.44 2.44
CA ALA A 81 1.26 13.27 2.50
C ALA A 81 1.05 14.67 1.88
N ASN A 82 0.21 14.78 0.83
CA ASN A 82 -0.20 16.08 0.30
C ASN A 82 -1.05 16.85 1.33
N LEU A 83 -1.93 16.16 2.06
CA LEU A 83 -2.73 16.74 3.15
C LEU A 83 -1.84 17.28 4.28
N ILE A 84 -0.89 16.47 4.76
CA ILE A 84 0.04 16.86 5.82
C ILE A 84 0.92 18.03 5.35
N GLY A 85 1.41 17.99 4.11
CA GLY A 85 2.17 19.09 3.53
C GLY A 85 1.37 20.39 3.50
N ALA A 86 0.12 20.34 3.02
CA ALA A 86 -0.78 21.49 2.97
C ALA A 86 -1.02 22.10 4.36
N LEU A 87 -1.29 21.25 5.36
CA LEU A 87 -1.46 21.68 6.76
C LEU A 87 -0.20 22.36 7.32
N GLN A 88 0.99 21.84 7.02
CA GLN A 88 2.25 22.45 7.46
C GLN A 88 2.54 23.79 6.79
N LYS A 89 2.22 23.93 5.49
CA LYS A 89 2.38 25.19 4.73
C LYS A 89 1.46 26.27 5.30
N GLU A 90 0.18 25.94 5.49
CA GLU A 90 -0.82 26.81 6.15
C GLU A 90 -0.37 27.23 7.55
N THR A 91 0.02 26.27 8.41
CA THR A 91 0.46 26.56 9.78
C THR A 91 1.65 27.54 9.81
N LYS A 92 2.63 27.36 8.91
CA LYS A 92 3.78 28.28 8.79
C LYS A 92 3.37 29.67 8.28
N GLN A 93 2.42 29.75 7.36
CA GLN A 93 1.93 31.01 6.82
C GLN A 93 1.13 31.79 7.87
N PHE A 94 0.28 31.12 8.65
CA PHE A 94 -0.44 31.70 9.79
C PHE A 94 0.48 32.12 10.93
N SER A 95 1.52 31.34 11.23
CA SER A 95 2.49 31.71 12.25
C SER A 95 3.24 33.01 11.91
N LYS A 96 3.48 33.28 10.62
CA LYS A 96 4.22 34.45 10.13
C LYS A 96 3.39 35.71 9.94
N SER A 97 2.06 35.62 9.94
CA SER A 97 1.19 36.76 9.68
C SER A 97 0.47 37.23 10.95
N ASP A 98 0.44 38.55 11.16
CA ASP A 98 -0.36 39.25 12.19
C ASP A 98 -1.80 39.48 11.69
N TYR A 99 -2.46 38.44 11.16
CA TYR A 99 -3.86 38.58 10.75
C TYR A 99 -4.76 38.70 11.99
N GLY A 100 -5.41 39.86 12.13
CA GLY A 100 -6.49 40.10 13.07
C GLY A 100 -7.64 39.10 12.84
N LEU A 101 -7.89 38.29 13.86
CA LEU A 101 -8.84 37.16 13.81
C LEU A 101 -10.29 37.64 13.74
N THR A 102 -10.84 37.72 12.53
CA THR A 102 -12.28 37.92 12.29
C THR A 102 -12.94 36.60 11.86
N GLY A 103 -13.33 35.80 12.86
CA GLY A 103 -14.60 35.06 12.91
C GLY A 103 -15.01 34.00 11.87
N GLN A 104 -14.36 33.81 10.71
CA GLN A 104 -14.89 32.94 9.64
C GLN A 104 -13.97 31.82 9.14
N TYR A 105 -12.92 31.47 9.88
CA TYR A 105 -11.98 30.42 9.46
C TYR A 105 -12.53 28.98 9.30
N PRO A 106 -13.54 28.47 10.05
CA PRO A 106 -13.88 27.05 9.97
C PRO A 106 -14.50 26.62 8.63
N TYR A 107 -15.03 27.55 7.82
CA TYR A 107 -15.68 27.23 6.54
C TYR A 107 -14.77 27.39 5.30
N ILE A 108 -13.69 28.15 5.41
CA ILE A 108 -12.77 28.43 4.28
C ILE A 108 -11.66 27.37 4.19
N LEU A 109 -11.35 26.75 5.33
CA LEU A 109 -10.26 25.78 5.49
C LEU A 109 -10.32 24.58 4.52
N PRO A 110 -11.47 23.93 4.25
CA PRO A 110 -11.51 22.76 3.38
C PRO A 110 -11.11 23.07 1.93
N ASN A 111 -11.55 24.21 1.39
CA ASN A 111 -11.28 24.59 0.01
C ASN A 111 -9.83 25.06 -0.19
N VAL A 112 -9.27 25.76 0.81
CA VAL A 112 -7.85 26.16 0.79
C VAL A 112 -6.94 24.95 0.91
N LEU A 113 -7.27 24.00 1.80
CA LEU A 113 -6.56 22.73 1.91
C LEU A 113 -6.61 21.92 0.62
N LEU A 114 -7.79 21.79 0.00
CA LEU A 114 -7.96 21.07 -1.26
C LEU A 114 -7.12 21.70 -2.39
N ASN A 115 -7.07 23.03 -2.48
CA ASN A 115 -6.26 23.71 -3.48
C ASN A 115 -4.75 23.54 -3.23
N MET A 116 -4.31 23.62 -1.97
CA MET A 116 -2.90 23.36 -1.63
C MET A 116 -2.52 21.89 -1.83
N MET A 117 -3.42 20.94 -1.56
CA MET A 117 -3.20 19.53 -1.87
C MET A 117 -3.00 19.31 -3.36
N LYS A 118 -3.78 19.98 -4.22
CA LYS A 118 -3.59 19.95 -5.68
C LYS A 118 -2.25 20.56 -6.11
N GLU A 119 -1.85 21.67 -5.48
CA GLU A 119 -0.56 22.32 -5.74
C GLU A 119 0.61 21.38 -5.38
N MET A 120 0.55 20.70 -4.23
CA MET A 120 1.59 19.76 -3.81
C MET A 120 1.62 18.48 -4.64
N ASP A 121 0.48 18.06 -5.19
CA ASP A 121 0.43 16.91 -6.10
C ASP A 121 1.24 17.15 -7.39
N GLN A 122 1.28 18.40 -7.86
CA GLN A 122 2.04 18.82 -9.05
C GLN A 122 3.55 18.92 -8.81
N VAL A 123 3.98 19.17 -7.56
CA VAL A 123 5.40 19.35 -7.23
C VAL A 123 6.19 18.03 -7.23
N GLY A 124 5.50 16.88 -7.21
CA GLY A 124 6.10 15.57 -7.47
C GLY A 124 7.16 15.15 -6.43
N HIS A 125 6.77 14.32 -5.47
CA HIS A 125 7.71 13.79 -4.47
C HIS A 125 8.62 12.67 -5.04
N LYS A 126 9.74 13.06 -5.66
CA LYS A 126 10.80 12.18 -6.20
C LYS A 126 11.26 11.03 -5.28
N PRO A 127 11.50 11.20 -3.96
CA PRO A 127 11.98 10.10 -3.13
C PRO A 127 10.95 8.97 -2.91
N ARG A 128 9.67 9.18 -3.24
CA ARG A 128 8.59 8.20 -3.00
C ARG A 128 8.44 7.16 -4.12
N ILE A 129 8.93 7.48 -5.31
CA ILE A 129 8.89 6.59 -6.48
C ILE A 129 9.77 5.34 -6.27
N GLY A 130 10.87 5.48 -5.53
CA GLY A 130 11.79 4.37 -5.26
C GLY A 130 11.18 3.26 -4.39
N LEU A 131 10.49 3.63 -3.31
CA LEU A 131 9.87 2.68 -2.39
C LEU A 131 8.70 1.93 -3.06
N GLU A 132 7.92 2.65 -3.87
CA GLU A 132 6.84 2.09 -4.66
C GLU A 132 7.36 1.06 -5.66
N LYS A 133 8.36 1.43 -6.47
CA LYS A 133 8.99 0.50 -7.42
C LYS A 133 9.63 -0.70 -6.72
N GLY A 134 10.31 -0.50 -5.60
CA GLY A 134 10.95 -1.56 -4.82
C GLY A 134 9.93 -2.60 -4.31
N SER A 135 8.76 -2.13 -3.88
CA SER A 135 7.70 -3.02 -3.37
C SER A 135 7.07 -3.85 -4.48
N TYR A 136 6.80 -3.24 -5.65
CA TYR A 136 6.32 -4.00 -6.81
C TYR A 136 7.32 -5.03 -7.27
N LEU A 137 8.62 -4.70 -7.30
CA LEU A 137 9.67 -5.64 -7.65
C LEU A 137 9.70 -6.83 -6.69
N LEU A 138 9.64 -6.57 -5.38
CA LEU A 138 9.65 -7.62 -4.36
C LEU A 138 8.46 -8.58 -4.49
N VAL A 139 7.25 -8.04 -4.65
CA VAL A 139 6.04 -8.86 -4.83
C VAL A 139 6.08 -9.65 -6.15
N THR A 140 6.55 -9.03 -7.23
CA THR A 140 6.68 -9.71 -8.54
C THR A 140 7.70 -10.84 -8.47
N PHE A 141 8.84 -10.61 -7.81
CA PHE A 141 9.86 -11.64 -7.64
C PHE A 141 9.37 -12.82 -6.79
N GLY A 142 8.67 -12.53 -5.69
CA GLY A 142 8.04 -13.57 -4.86
C GLY A 142 6.99 -14.39 -5.63
N PHE A 143 6.20 -13.74 -6.49
CA PHE A 143 5.26 -14.41 -7.37
C PHE A 143 5.95 -15.36 -8.37
N ILE A 144 7.00 -14.89 -9.05
CA ILE A 144 7.77 -15.70 -9.99
C ILE A 144 8.38 -16.92 -9.30
N ILE A 145 9.02 -16.73 -8.14
CA ILE A 145 9.58 -17.83 -7.35
C ILE A 145 8.51 -18.85 -7.00
N THR A 146 7.35 -18.39 -6.51
CA THR A 146 6.27 -19.29 -6.10
C THR A 146 5.74 -20.10 -7.29
N LEU A 147 5.57 -19.46 -8.45
CA LEU A 147 5.19 -20.16 -9.68
C LEU A 147 6.22 -21.20 -10.10
N VAL A 148 7.51 -20.86 -10.09
CA VAL A 148 8.59 -21.79 -10.45
C VAL A 148 8.57 -23.00 -9.53
N ILE A 149 8.51 -22.80 -8.21
CA ILE A 149 8.45 -23.90 -7.24
C ILE A 149 7.23 -24.79 -7.48
N THR A 150 6.06 -24.17 -7.70
CA THR A 150 4.81 -24.89 -7.96
C THR A 150 4.94 -25.77 -9.21
N TRP A 151 5.43 -25.21 -10.32
CA TRP A 151 5.57 -25.94 -11.58
C TRP A 151 6.69 -26.98 -11.57
N SER A 152 7.80 -26.72 -10.86
CA SER A 152 8.86 -27.71 -10.66
C SER A 152 8.34 -28.95 -9.92
N ALA A 153 7.58 -28.75 -8.84
CA ALA A 153 6.97 -29.87 -8.09
C ALA A 153 5.97 -30.67 -8.97
N ILE A 154 5.23 -29.99 -9.84
CA ILE A 154 4.29 -30.64 -10.77
C ILE A 154 5.03 -31.48 -11.81
N LEU A 155 6.11 -30.94 -12.37
CA LEU A 155 6.92 -31.65 -13.37
C LEU A 155 7.57 -32.91 -12.78
N GLU A 156 8.05 -32.84 -11.54
CA GLU A 156 8.58 -34.02 -10.83
C GLU A 156 7.53 -35.12 -10.67
N VAL A 157 6.30 -34.76 -10.26
CA VAL A 157 5.19 -35.72 -10.14
C VAL A 157 4.85 -36.34 -11.49
N ILE A 158 4.66 -35.52 -12.54
CA ILE A 158 4.34 -36.02 -13.89
C ILE A 158 5.45 -36.94 -14.40
N TRP A 159 6.71 -36.56 -14.23
CA TRP A 159 7.85 -37.37 -14.64
C TRP A 159 7.89 -38.71 -13.92
N SER A 160 7.64 -38.73 -12.61
CA SER A 160 7.57 -39.97 -11.82
C SER A 160 6.46 -40.90 -12.30
N ASP A 161 5.29 -40.35 -12.65
CA ASP A 161 4.13 -41.12 -13.12
C ASP A 161 4.39 -41.73 -14.51
N ILE A 162 5.09 -40.99 -15.39
CA ILE A 162 5.53 -41.48 -16.70
C ILE A 162 6.52 -42.63 -16.57
N GLN A 163 7.52 -42.50 -15.68
CA GLN A 163 8.51 -43.54 -15.43
C GLN A 163 7.85 -44.83 -14.95
N LEU A 164 6.87 -44.72 -14.05
CA LEU A 164 6.16 -45.86 -13.48
C LEU A 164 5.33 -46.59 -14.54
N ARG A 165 4.59 -45.85 -15.37
CA ARG A 165 3.84 -46.42 -16.51
C ARG A 165 4.75 -47.08 -17.54
N LEU A 166 5.91 -46.48 -17.84
CA LEU A 166 6.88 -47.07 -18.77
C LEU A 166 7.44 -48.39 -18.24
N ALA A 167 7.68 -48.51 -16.93
CA ALA A 167 8.10 -49.75 -16.32
C ALA A 167 7.04 -50.85 -16.48
N ASP A 168 5.76 -50.54 -16.26
CA ASP A 168 4.63 -51.48 -16.44
C ASP A 168 4.47 -51.97 -17.89
N TYR A 169 4.93 -51.20 -18.89
CA TYR A 169 4.89 -51.62 -20.29
C TYR A 169 6.09 -52.50 -20.70
N LEU A 170 7.18 -52.47 -19.93
CA LEU A 170 8.44 -53.13 -20.27
C LEU A 170 8.66 -54.46 -19.54
N PHE A 171 7.87 -54.76 -18.50
CA PHE A 171 7.95 -55.97 -17.68
C PHE A 171 6.59 -56.67 -17.57
#